data_AF-A0A1V4VPP9-F1
#
_entry.id   AF-A0A1V4VPP9-F1
#
_cell.length_a   1.000
_cell.length_b   1.000
_cell.length_c   1.000
_cell.angle_alpha   90.00
_cell.angle_beta   90.00
_cell.angle_gamma   90.00
#
_symmetry.space_group_name_H-M   'P 1'
#
loop_
_entity.id
_entity.type
_entity.pdbx_description
1 polymer ?
#
loop_
_entity_poly.entity_id
_entity_poly.type
_entity_poly.pdbx_seq_one_letter_code
_entity_poly.pdbx_strand_id
1 'polypeptide(L)'
;MQTTTNYGLKKPELTDNVKVSDLNDNADAIDAQMKSNADAIAAHLANNAQNNNVHGLKSLFSRQQFSNFIINGDFLLWNNGNTNQWPDGWTGVQGDVSNLYGRETGLYLSSPYSVYITKVKTNSAMSIYQDITNMTIISRLIGKQISLSTNIATAISSNVYGIIICYNSENSVLATAYTPYHTGNGGFQQLTTTLTVPSNTTKIRVFGGYINTTSSHGSVYVDDVCLVQGSLPVAFARNMEREFDAHLAENVQQFKDQEILLWMGV
;
A
#
# COMPACT_ATOMS: atom_id res chain seq x y z
N MET A 1 55.12 40.54 3.85
CA MET A 1 53.65 40.44 3.95
C MET A 1 53.22 39.01 3.65
N GLN A 2 52.77 38.31 4.67
CA GLN A 2 52.21 36.96 4.58
C GLN A 2 50.69 37.04 4.42
N THR A 3 50.06 35.97 3.94
CA THR A 3 48.60 35.84 3.87
C THR A 3 48.11 34.69 4.74
N THR A 4 46.84 34.72 5.17
CA THR A 4 46.21 33.58 5.85
C THR A 4 45.90 32.45 4.87
N THR A 5 45.92 31.21 5.34
CA THR A 5 45.74 30.02 4.50
C THR A 5 44.36 29.91 3.87
N ASN A 6 43.29 30.19 4.63
CA ASN A 6 41.92 29.87 4.22
C ASN A 6 41.26 30.99 3.40
N TYR A 7 41.62 32.25 3.68
CA TYR A 7 40.93 33.42 3.12
C TYR A 7 41.89 34.46 2.51
N GLY A 8 43.19 34.14 2.45
CA GLY A 8 44.18 35.01 1.82
C GLY A 8 44.36 36.37 2.51
N LEU A 9 43.90 36.53 3.76
CA LEU A 9 43.91 37.82 4.46
C LEU A 9 45.33 38.29 4.67
N LYS A 10 45.61 39.54 4.33
CA LYS A 10 46.93 40.18 4.46
C LYS A 10 47.29 40.29 5.93
N LYS A 11 48.42 39.72 6.32
CA LYS A 11 48.93 39.76 7.69
C LYS A 11 50.18 40.67 7.75
N PRO A 12 50.13 41.78 8.50
CA PRO A 12 51.31 42.62 8.70
C PRO A 12 52.36 41.88 9.54
N GLU A 13 53.63 42.07 9.19
CA GLU A 13 54.77 41.60 9.99
C GLU A 13 55.14 42.62 11.05
N LEU A 14 55.91 42.21 12.07
CA LEU A 14 56.27 43.04 13.24
C LEU A 14 57.00 44.34 12.85
N THR A 15 57.64 44.36 11.68
CA THR A 15 58.38 45.50 11.13
C THR A 15 57.59 46.28 10.07
N ASP A 16 56.38 45.84 9.71
CA ASP A 16 55.57 46.49 8.68
C ASP A 16 54.83 47.70 9.25
N ASN A 17 54.84 48.81 8.51
CA ASN A 17 53.91 49.90 8.76
C ASN A 17 52.49 49.42 8.39
N VAL A 18 51.55 49.53 9.33
CA VAL A 18 50.15 49.14 9.11
C VAL A 18 49.54 50.00 7.99
N LYS A 19 49.14 49.35 6.89
CA LYS A 19 48.46 50.01 5.78
C LYS A 19 46.95 49.88 5.96
N VAL A 20 46.26 51.01 6.05
CA VAL A 20 44.79 51.06 6.15
C VAL A 20 44.12 50.38 4.96
N SER A 21 44.72 50.43 3.77
CA SER A 21 44.21 49.70 2.58
C SER A 21 44.15 48.19 2.81
N ASP A 22 45.16 47.59 3.45
CA ASP A 22 45.19 46.15 3.68
C ASP A 22 44.15 45.74 4.74
N LEU A 23 43.86 46.63 5.70
CA LEU A 23 42.77 46.42 6.66
C LEU A 23 41.40 46.47 5.99
N ASN A 24 41.19 47.43 5.07
CA ASN A 24 39.94 47.53 4.31
C ASN A 24 39.75 46.31 3.40
N ASP A 25 40.79 45.90 2.65
CA ASP A 25 40.72 44.72 1.79
C ASP A 25 40.39 43.44 2.59
N ASN A 26 40.98 43.29 3.77
CA ASN A 26 40.66 42.17 4.66
C ASN A 26 39.24 42.25 5.20
N ALA A 27 38.76 43.45 5.54
CA ALA A 27 37.39 43.65 6.01
C ALA A 27 36.37 43.28 4.93
N ASP A 28 36.60 43.71 3.68
CA ASP A 28 35.76 43.37 2.53
C ASP A 28 35.75 41.86 2.27
N ALA A 29 36.92 41.20 2.37
CA ALA A 29 37.02 39.74 2.22
C ALA A 29 36.27 38.98 3.32
N ILE A 30 36.33 39.45 4.56
CA ILE A 30 35.60 38.86 5.70
C ILE A 30 34.08 39.05 5.52
N ASP A 31 33.63 40.26 5.16
CA ASP A 31 32.22 40.56 4.94
C ASP A 31 31.61 39.69 3.83
N ALA A 32 32.31 39.59 2.69
CA ALA A 32 31.89 38.73 1.58
C ALA A 32 31.77 37.25 1.99
N GLN A 33 32.74 36.73 2.75
CA GLN A 33 32.68 35.35 3.23
C GLN A 33 31.56 35.13 4.26
N MET A 34 31.35 36.08 5.16
CA MET A 34 30.26 36.02 6.14
C MET A 34 28.90 36.02 5.45
N LYS A 35 28.73 36.82 4.40
CA LYS A 35 27.52 36.82 3.57
C LYS A 35 27.32 35.48 2.86
N SER A 36 28.37 34.94 2.24
CA SER A 36 28.33 33.63 1.59
C SER A 36 27.94 32.51 2.56
N ASN A 37 28.52 32.50 3.77
CA ASN A 37 28.18 31.54 4.81
C ASN A 37 26.71 31.69 5.28
N ALA A 38 26.23 32.93 5.44
CA ALA A 38 24.85 33.18 5.82
C ALA A 38 23.86 32.68 4.76
N ASP A 39 24.17 32.88 3.47
CA ASP A 39 23.36 32.40 2.35
C ASP A 39 23.35 30.87 2.28
N ALA A 40 24.51 30.22 2.48
CA ALA A 40 24.62 28.77 2.52
C ALA A 40 23.83 28.16 3.69
N ILE A 41 23.87 28.77 4.88
CA ILE A 41 23.08 28.35 6.04
C ILE A 41 21.59 28.53 5.76
N ALA A 42 21.17 29.65 5.18
CA ALA A 42 19.78 29.90 4.82
C ALA A 42 19.24 28.86 3.82
N ALA A 43 20.04 28.53 2.79
CA ALA A 43 19.71 27.47 1.84
C ALA A 43 19.59 26.10 2.53
N HIS A 44 20.52 25.76 3.42
CA HIS A 44 20.48 24.49 4.14
C HIS A 44 19.28 24.40 5.09
N LEU A 45 18.89 25.50 5.75
CA LEU A 45 17.69 25.58 6.59
C LEU A 45 16.41 25.40 5.76
N ALA A 46 16.33 26.01 4.57
CA ALA A 46 15.20 25.83 3.66
C ALA A 46 15.05 24.36 3.22
N ASN A 47 16.16 23.70 2.86
CA ASN A 47 16.17 22.28 2.49
C ASN A 47 15.73 21.39 3.66
N ASN A 48 16.22 21.65 4.88
CA ASN A 48 15.83 20.88 6.06
C ASN A 48 14.35 21.07 6.42
N ALA A 49 13.81 22.28 6.26
CA ALA A 49 12.39 22.54 6.47
C ALA A 49 11.51 21.75 5.48
N GLN A 50 11.92 21.67 4.21
CA GLN A 50 11.24 20.84 3.22
C GLN A 50 11.32 19.34 3.58
N ASN A 51 12.49 18.85 3.98
CA ASN A 51 12.69 17.44 4.35
C ASN A 51 11.85 17.01 5.57
N ASN A 52 11.76 17.86 6.60
CA ASN A 52 10.96 17.58 7.79
C ASN A 52 9.45 17.52 7.47
N ASN A 53 8.97 18.34 6.53
CA ASN A 53 7.59 18.29 6.07
C ASN A 53 7.30 16.99 5.31
N VAL A 54 8.24 16.52 4.47
CA VAL A 54 8.10 15.25 3.75
C VAL A 54 8.10 14.06 4.73
N HIS A 55 8.98 14.05 5.73
CA HIS A 55 9.02 12.97 6.74
C HIS A 55 7.78 12.96 7.64
N GLY A 56 7.28 14.13 8.06
CA GLY A 56 6.05 14.24 8.84
C GLY A 56 4.84 13.71 8.07
N LEU A 57 4.70 14.10 6.80
CA LEU A 57 3.64 13.64 5.91
C LEU A 57 3.73 12.12 5.63
N LYS A 58 4.94 11.59 5.43
CA LYS A 58 5.21 10.14 5.32
C LYS A 58 4.71 9.38 6.55
N SER A 59 4.98 9.89 7.75
CA SER A 59 4.53 9.26 9.00
C SER A 59 3.02 9.33 9.21
N LEU A 60 2.36 10.34 8.66
CA LEU A 60 0.91 10.53 8.75
C LEU A 60 0.19 9.61 7.77
N PHE A 61 0.67 9.50 6.52
CA PHE A 61 0.11 8.56 5.54
C PHE A 61 0.43 7.09 5.89
N SER A 62 1.59 6.80 6.48
CA SER A 62 1.89 5.45 6.98
C SER A 62 1.11 5.09 8.26
N ARG A 63 0.59 6.08 9.01
CA ARG A 63 -0.27 5.86 10.19
C ARG A 63 -1.75 5.82 9.84
N GLN A 64 -2.18 6.52 8.78
CA GLN A 64 -3.53 6.39 8.21
C GLN A 64 -3.57 5.18 7.27
N GLN A 65 -3.30 4.02 7.87
CA GLN A 65 -3.08 2.75 7.19
C GLN A 65 -4.29 2.31 6.37
N PHE A 66 -4.15 2.39 5.05
CA PHE A 66 -4.87 1.57 4.08
C PHE A 66 -4.33 0.12 4.07
N SER A 67 -3.91 -0.40 5.22
CA SER A 67 -3.43 -1.77 5.31
C SER A 67 -4.56 -2.71 4.93
N ASN A 68 -4.32 -3.48 3.86
CA ASN A 68 -5.21 -4.59 3.55
C ASN A 68 -5.16 -5.59 4.71
N PHE A 69 -6.30 -5.82 5.35
CA PHE A 69 -6.41 -6.81 6.43
C PHE A 69 -6.47 -8.25 5.89
N ILE A 70 -6.60 -8.41 4.57
CA ILE A 70 -6.50 -9.69 3.87
C ILE A 70 -5.03 -9.97 3.55
N ILE A 71 -4.54 -11.12 4.02
CA ILE A 71 -3.24 -11.63 3.60
C ILE A 71 -3.37 -12.42 2.30
N ASN A 72 -2.35 -12.33 1.44
CA ASN A 72 -2.30 -13.07 0.17
C ASN A 72 -3.56 -12.87 -0.69
N GLY A 73 -4.09 -11.64 -0.73
CA GLY A 73 -5.30 -11.30 -1.49
C GLY A 73 -5.08 -11.21 -3.00
N ASP A 74 -3.82 -11.11 -3.42
CA ASP A 74 -3.33 -11.19 -4.80
C ASP A 74 -2.96 -12.62 -5.21
N PHE A 75 -3.07 -13.59 -4.29
CA PHE A 75 -2.81 -15.00 -4.54
C PHE A 75 -1.40 -15.29 -5.08
N LEU A 76 -0.38 -14.56 -4.63
CA LEU A 76 1.02 -14.85 -4.96
C LEU A 76 1.58 -16.08 -4.22
N LEU A 77 1.09 -16.35 -3.01
CA LEU A 77 1.66 -17.37 -2.12
C LEU A 77 0.91 -18.70 -2.19
N TRP A 78 1.66 -19.75 -2.54
CA TRP A 78 1.21 -21.14 -2.67
C TRP A 78 2.31 -22.10 -2.18
N ASN A 79 2.35 -22.41 -0.88
CA ASN A 79 3.45 -23.15 -0.24
C ASN A 79 3.77 -24.54 -0.82
N ASN A 80 2.85 -25.14 -1.56
CA ASN A 80 3.01 -26.51 -2.06
C ASN A 80 3.10 -26.63 -3.58
N GLY A 81 3.07 -25.51 -4.32
CA GLY A 81 3.21 -25.47 -5.78
C GLY A 81 2.17 -26.24 -6.61
N ASN A 82 1.30 -27.02 -5.97
CA ASN A 82 0.30 -27.89 -6.59
C ASN A 82 -0.96 -27.08 -6.94
N THR A 83 -1.55 -27.38 -8.10
CA THR A 83 -2.71 -26.65 -8.63
C THR A 83 -3.99 -26.93 -7.87
N ASN A 84 -4.08 -27.99 -7.06
CA ASN A 84 -5.32 -28.45 -6.44
C ASN A 84 -5.39 -28.17 -4.92
N GLN A 85 -4.92 -27.01 -4.50
CA GLN A 85 -4.92 -26.57 -3.09
C GLN A 85 -5.46 -25.16 -2.99
N TRP A 86 -5.87 -24.74 -1.79
CA TRP A 86 -6.20 -23.34 -1.56
C TRP A 86 -4.90 -22.52 -1.44
N PRO A 87 -4.91 -21.24 -1.86
CA PRO A 87 -3.79 -20.34 -1.60
C PRO A 87 -3.50 -20.24 -0.10
N ASP A 88 -2.26 -19.91 0.24
CA ASP A 88 -1.87 -19.77 1.64
C ASP A 88 -2.71 -18.71 2.35
N GLY A 89 -3.21 -19.04 3.55
CA GLY A 89 -4.06 -18.16 4.35
C GLY A 89 -5.53 -18.14 3.93
N TRP A 90 -5.93 -18.91 2.91
CA TRP A 90 -7.32 -19.00 2.47
C TRP A 90 -7.93 -20.37 2.76
N THR A 91 -9.23 -20.37 3.03
CA THR A 91 -10.03 -21.59 3.23
C THR A 91 -11.17 -21.62 2.23
N GLY A 92 -11.41 -22.77 1.61
CA GLY A 92 -12.60 -22.97 0.79
C GLY A 92 -13.77 -23.56 1.55
N VAL A 93 -14.98 -23.17 1.19
CA VAL A 93 -16.18 -23.96 1.48
C VAL A 93 -16.43 -24.87 0.29
N GLN A 94 -16.20 -26.16 0.49
CA GLN A 94 -16.46 -27.18 -0.53
C GLN A 94 -17.80 -27.87 -0.22
N GLY A 95 -18.87 -27.45 -0.89
CA GLY A 95 -20.18 -28.08 -0.70
C GLY A 95 -20.30 -29.47 -1.35
N ASP A 96 -19.38 -29.85 -2.23
CA ASP A 96 -19.28 -31.19 -2.86
C ASP A 96 -17.83 -31.48 -3.27
N VAL A 97 -17.37 -32.72 -3.05
CA VAL A 97 -16.00 -33.19 -3.35
C VAL A 97 -15.63 -33.12 -4.84
N SER A 98 -16.61 -33.08 -5.74
CA SER A 98 -16.41 -33.00 -7.18
C SER A 98 -16.12 -31.58 -7.69
N ASN A 99 -16.26 -30.55 -6.86
CA ASN A 99 -15.89 -29.19 -7.23
C ASN A 99 -14.37 -29.06 -7.37
N LEU A 100 -13.94 -28.36 -8.42
CA LEU A 100 -12.53 -28.09 -8.70
C LEU A 100 -12.18 -26.70 -8.17
N TYR A 101 -10.97 -26.58 -7.64
CA TYR A 101 -10.43 -25.30 -7.24
C TYR A 101 -8.92 -25.33 -7.41
N GLY A 102 -8.33 -24.16 -7.58
CA GLY A 102 -6.90 -24.12 -7.80
C GLY A 102 -6.34 -22.81 -8.27
N ARG A 103 -5.07 -22.89 -8.66
CA ARG A 103 -4.33 -21.78 -9.24
C ARG A 103 -4.60 -21.70 -10.74
N GLU A 104 -5.01 -20.52 -11.20
CA GLU A 104 -5.13 -20.17 -12.62
C GLU A 104 -3.97 -19.27 -13.03
N THR A 105 -3.38 -19.50 -14.20
CA THR A 105 -2.22 -18.76 -14.73
C THR A 105 -2.50 -18.03 -16.04
N GLY A 106 -3.66 -18.23 -16.66
CA GLY A 106 -4.06 -17.62 -17.93
C GLY A 106 -5.11 -16.52 -17.80
N LEU A 107 -5.76 -16.41 -16.64
CA LEU A 107 -6.78 -15.39 -16.35
C LEU A 107 -6.56 -14.78 -14.96
N TYR A 108 -5.83 -13.67 -14.91
CA TYR A 108 -5.45 -12.95 -13.69
C TYR A 108 -5.49 -11.44 -13.95
N LEU A 109 -5.49 -10.62 -12.88
CA LEU A 109 -5.54 -9.16 -12.97
C LEU A 109 -4.21 -8.51 -12.56
N SER A 110 -3.71 -8.77 -11.34
CA SER A 110 -2.57 -8.02 -10.81
C SER A 110 -1.31 -8.84 -10.53
N SER A 111 -1.49 -10.13 -10.22
CA SER A 111 -0.41 -11.07 -9.98
C SER A 111 -0.40 -12.11 -11.11
N PRO A 112 0.66 -12.92 -11.32
CA PRO A 112 0.68 -13.98 -12.33
C PRO A 112 -0.36 -15.09 -12.08
N TYR A 113 -1.12 -15.01 -11.00
CA TYR A 113 -2.06 -16.03 -10.57
C TYR A 113 -3.41 -15.43 -10.18
N SER A 114 -4.48 -16.19 -10.41
CA SER A 114 -5.75 -16.02 -9.71
C SER A 114 -6.19 -17.34 -9.09
N VAL A 115 -7.22 -17.30 -8.25
CA VAL A 115 -7.89 -18.51 -7.80
C VAL A 115 -9.03 -18.82 -8.75
N TYR A 116 -9.12 -20.03 -9.28
CA TYR A 116 -10.33 -20.52 -9.91
C TYR A 116 -11.12 -21.43 -8.97
N ILE A 117 -12.44 -21.39 -9.10
CA ILE A 117 -13.40 -22.23 -8.40
C ILE A 117 -14.44 -22.67 -9.44
N THR A 118 -14.55 -23.96 -9.68
CA THR A 118 -15.54 -24.55 -10.58
C THR A 118 -16.60 -25.28 -9.78
N LYS A 119 -17.84 -24.78 -9.90
CA LYS A 119 -19.02 -25.41 -9.33
C LYS A 119 -19.58 -26.43 -10.32
N VAL A 120 -19.74 -27.67 -9.87
CA VAL A 120 -20.20 -28.79 -10.71
C VAL A 120 -21.60 -29.31 -10.37
N LYS A 121 -22.29 -28.77 -9.35
CA LYS A 121 -23.68 -29.14 -8.99
C LYS A 121 -24.52 -27.95 -8.51
N THR A 122 -25.77 -27.89 -8.95
CA THR A 122 -26.77 -26.81 -8.73
C THR A 122 -27.30 -26.63 -7.30
N ASN A 123 -26.78 -27.32 -6.27
CA ASN A 123 -27.28 -27.21 -4.88
C ASN A 123 -26.17 -27.03 -3.83
N SER A 124 -24.93 -26.82 -4.26
CA SER A 124 -23.79 -26.64 -3.35
C SER A 124 -23.28 -25.20 -3.49
N ALA A 125 -23.16 -24.49 -2.37
CA ALA A 125 -22.40 -23.24 -2.35
C ALA A 125 -20.92 -23.58 -2.49
N MET A 126 -20.20 -22.70 -3.19
CA MET A 126 -18.75 -22.77 -3.33
C MET A 126 -18.20 -21.38 -3.04
N SER A 127 -17.17 -21.30 -2.20
CA SER A 127 -16.56 -20.02 -1.89
C SER A 127 -15.14 -20.17 -1.36
N ILE A 128 -14.41 -19.06 -1.39
CA ILE A 128 -13.12 -18.92 -0.75
C ILE A 128 -13.20 -17.77 0.27
N TYR A 129 -12.66 -17.98 1.47
CA TYR A 129 -12.73 -17.02 2.55
C TYR A 129 -11.47 -16.98 3.42
N GLN A 130 -11.33 -15.88 4.14
CA GLN A 130 -10.34 -15.70 5.20
C GLN A 130 -11.04 -15.21 6.46
N ASP A 131 -10.64 -15.75 7.61
CA ASP A 131 -11.08 -15.31 8.92
C ASP A 131 -10.03 -14.38 9.54
N ILE A 132 -10.45 -13.17 9.90
CA ILE A 132 -9.68 -12.27 10.75
C ILE A 132 -10.13 -12.52 12.18
N THR A 133 -9.24 -13.12 12.98
CA THR A 133 -9.46 -13.48 14.39
C THR A 133 -8.51 -12.76 15.36
N ASN A 134 -7.59 -11.94 14.83
CA ASN A 134 -6.67 -11.17 15.65
C ASN A 134 -7.41 -10.05 16.40
N MET A 135 -7.57 -10.22 17.72
CA MET A 135 -8.34 -9.30 18.56
C MET A 135 -7.73 -7.88 18.63
N THR A 136 -6.43 -7.72 18.43
CA THR A 136 -5.81 -6.38 18.35
C THR A 136 -6.27 -5.63 17.09
N ILE A 137 -6.47 -6.34 15.97
CA ILE A 137 -7.03 -5.74 14.76
C ILE A 137 -8.52 -5.46 14.97
N ILE A 138 -9.29 -6.45 15.43
CA ILE A 138 -10.75 -6.33 15.54
C ILE A 138 -11.15 -5.21 16.51
N SER A 139 -10.49 -5.10 17.67
CA SER A 139 -10.76 -4.02 18.64
C SER A 139 -10.56 -2.61 18.07
N ARG A 140 -9.65 -2.45 17.10
CA ARG A 140 -9.45 -1.17 16.37
C ARG A 140 -10.55 -0.89 15.34
N LEU A 141 -11.19 -1.94 14.82
CA LEU A 141 -12.22 -1.85 13.79
C LEU A 141 -13.64 -1.71 14.35
N ILE A 142 -13.89 -2.10 15.60
CA ILE A 142 -15.19 -1.96 16.26
C ILE A 142 -15.74 -0.53 16.13
N GLY A 143 -16.97 -0.41 15.66
CA GLY A 143 -17.66 0.87 15.42
C GLY A 143 -17.13 1.65 14.20
N LYS A 144 -16.16 1.13 13.46
CA LYS A 144 -15.63 1.72 12.24
C LYS A 144 -16.27 1.04 11.02
N GLN A 145 -16.36 1.80 9.93
CA GLN A 145 -16.69 1.24 8.63
C GLN A 145 -15.47 0.54 8.04
N ILE A 146 -15.69 -0.62 7.44
CA ILE A 146 -14.73 -1.36 6.63
C ILE A 146 -15.30 -1.55 5.22
N SER A 147 -14.41 -1.66 4.24
CA SER A 147 -14.75 -1.85 2.83
C SER A 147 -14.08 -3.10 2.28
N LEU A 148 -14.87 -3.97 1.66
CA LEU A 148 -14.40 -5.10 0.86
C LEU A 148 -14.32 -4.66 -0.60
N SER A 149 -13.25 -5.08 -1.28
CA SER A 149 -13.19 -5.15 -2.73
C SER A 149 -12.67 -6.51 -3.16
N THR A 150 -13.23 -7.04 -4.24
CA THR A 150 -12.75 -8.26 -4.88
C THR A 150 -12.90 -8.10 -6.38
N ASN A 151 -11.93 -8.59 -7.16
CA ASN A 151 -12.06 -8.69 -8.59
C ASN A 151 -12.47 -10.12 -8.94
N ILE A 152 -13.63 -10.25 -9.57
CA ILE A 152 -14.17 -11.54 -9.94
C ILE A 152 -14.31 -11.59 -11.45
N ALA A 153 -13.86 -12.67 -12.10
CA ALA A 153 -14.22 -12.98 -13.47
C ALA A 153 -15.09 -14.23 -13.54
N THR A 154 -16.20 -14.15 -14.25
CA THR A 154 -17.08 -15.30 -14.49
C THR A 154 -18.06 -15.03 -15.63
N ALA A 155 -18.45 -16.09 -16.33
CA ALA A 155 -19.57 -16.09 -17.27
C ALA A 155 -20.92 -16.38 -16.58
N ILE A 156 -20.93 -16.69 -15.27
CA ILE A 156 -22.15 -16.96 -14.51
C ILE A 156 -22.76 -15.64 -14.05
N SER A 157 -23.81 -15.17 -14.72
CA SER A 157 -24.53 -13.96 -14.32
C SER A 157 -25.33 -14.14 -13.02
N SER A 158 -25.42 -13.08 -12.22
CA SER A 158 -26.39 -12.93 -11.12
C SER A 158 -26.29 -13.96 -10.00
N ASN A 159 -25.12 -14.58 -9.82
CA ASN A 159 -24.94 -15.66 -8.86
C ASN A 159 -23.63 -15.60 -8.07
N VAL A 160 -22.74 -14.68 -8.41
CA VAL A 160 -21.40 -14.58 -7.83
C VAL A 160 -21.20 -13.21 -7.22
N TYR A 161 -20.74 -13.16 -5.97
CA TYR A 161 -20.54 -11.91 -5.21
C TYR A 161 -19.52 -12.12 -4.08
N GLY A 162 -19.07 -11.03 -3.46
CA GLY A 162 -18.26 -11.04 -2.23
C GLY A 162 -19.11 -10.77 -0.99
N ILE A 163 -18.62 -11.16 0.19
CA ILE A 163 -19.35 -11.05 1.46
C ILE A 163 -18.42 -10.63 2.60
N ILE A 164 -18.91 -9.77 3.49
CA ILE A 164 -18.33 -9.53 4.83
C ILE A 164 -19.31 -10.07 5.87
N ILE A 165 -18.85 -10.89 6.81
CA ILE A 165 -19.66 -11.36 7.95
C ILE A 165 -18.93 -11.10 9.26
N CYS A 166 -19.58 -10.43 10.21
CA CYS A 166 -19.09 -10.28 11.57
C CYS A 166 -19.77 -11.32 12.48
N TYR A 167 -18.98 -11.96 13.35
CA TYR A 167 -19.46 -12.93 14.32
C TYR A 167 -19.10 -12.50 15.74
N ASN A 168 -19.90 -12.94 16.72
CA ASN A 168 -19.55 -12.88 18.14
C ASN A 168 -18.74 -14.12 18.58
N SER A 169 -18.40 -14.18 19.87
CA SER A 169 -17.66 -15.29 20.50
C SER A 169 -18.37 -16.64 20.45
N GLU A 170 -19.69 -16.65 20.29
CA GLU A 170 -20.51 -17.86 20.17
C GLU A 170 -20.66 -18.31 18.70
N ASN A 171 -19.95 -17.66 17.77
CA ASN A 171 -20.11 -17.82 16.32
C ASN A 171 -21.51 -17.46 15.78
N SER A 172 -22.27 -16.64 16.51
CA SER A 172 -23.51 -16.04 15.99
C SER A 172 -23.20 -14.87 15.07
N VAL A 173 -23.92 -14.78 13.95
CA VAL A 173 -23.78 -13.68 13.00
C VAL A 173 -24.33 -12.38 13.61
N LEU A 174 -23.51 -11.33 13.62
CA LEU A 174 -23.88 -10.00 14.10
C LEU A 174 -24.27 -9.04 12.97
N ALA A 175 -23.57 -9.13 11.84
CA ALA A 175 -23.81 -8.30 10.67
C ALA A 175 -23.28 -8.98 9.41
N THR A 176 -23.93 -8.71 8.28
CA THR A 176 -23.54 -9.19 6.96
C THR A 176 -23.69 -8.08 5.93
N ALA A 177 -22.71 -7.95 5.04
CA ALA A 177 -22.80 -7.09 3.86
C ALA A 177 -22.40 -7.88 2.61
N TYR A 178 -23.05 -7.56 1.50
CA TYR A 178 -22.87 -8.22 0.21
C TYR A 178 -22.41 -7.20 -0.82
N THR A 179 -21.51 -7.60 -1.71
CA THR A 179 -21.30 -6.84 -2.95
C THR A 179 -22.50 -7.02 -3.88
N PRO A 180 -22.67 -6.16 -4.90
CA PRO A 180 -23.51 -6.48 -6.03
C PRO A 180 -23.09 -7.80 -6.68
N TYR A 181 -24.01 -8.45 -7.39
CA TYR A 181 -23.70 -9.63 -8.19
C TYR A 181 -22.82 -9.27 -9.39
N HIS A 182 -21.94 -10.20 -9.76
CA HIS A 182 -21.22 -10.16 -11.03
C HIS A 182 -22.18 -10.21 -12.22
N THR A 183 -21.90 -9.43 -13.25
CA THR A 183 -22.74 -9.31 -14.45
C THR A 183 -22.75 -10.56 -15.33
N GLY A 184 -21.70 -11.38 -15.25
CA GLY A 184 -21.54 -12.61 -16.05
C GLY A 184 -20.89 -12.35 -17.42
N ASN A 185 -20.19 -11.23 -17.59
CA ASN A 185 -19.57 -10.86 -18.86
C ASN A 185 -18.27 -11.64 -19.21
N GLY A 186 -17.85 -12.58 -18.37
CA GLY A 186 -16.64 -13.40 -18.57
C GLY A 186 -15.32 -12.72 -18.21
N GLY A 187 -15.29 -11.40 -18.05
CA GLY A 187 -14.09 -10.64 -17.66
C GLY A 187 -14.06 -10.31 -16.17
N PHE A 188 -12.94 -9.78 -15.69
CA PHE A 188 -12.86 -9.27 -14.30
C PHE A 188 -13.74 -8.04 -14.11
N GLN A 189 -14.58 -8.08 -13.08
CA GLN A 189 -15.34 -6.95 -12.58
C GLN A 189 -14.98 -6.74 -11.11
N GLN A 190 -14.64 -5.51 -10.75
CA GLN A 190 -14.47 -5.13 -9.36
C GLN A 190 -15.84 -5.05 -8.67
N LEU A 191 -15.99 -5.75 -7.55
CA LEU A 191 -17.18 -5.74 -6.71
C LEU A 191 -16.81 -5.22 -5.33
N THR A 192 -17.58 -4.26 -4.82
CA THR A 192 -17.31 -3.62 -3.52
C THR A 192 -18.53 -3.60 -2.62
N THR A 193 -18.29 -3.57 -1.31
CA THR A 193 -19.33 -3.36 -0.29
C THR A 193 -18.72 -2.80 0.98
N THR A 194 -19.52 -2.18 1.83
CA THR A 194 -19.08 -1.62 3.11
C THR A 194 -19.92 -2.16 4.27
N LEU A 195 -19.32 -2.23 5.46
CA LEU A 195 -19.96 -2.70 6.68
C LEU A 195 -19.40 -1.93 7.89
N THR A 196 -20.26 -1.51 8.82
CA THR A 196 -19.82 -0.99 10.12
C THR A 196 -19.68 -2.14 11.11
N VAL A 197 -18.50 -2.31 11.70
CA VAL A 197 -18.21 -3.47 12.57
C VAL A 197 -18.96 -3.35 13.90
N PRO A 198 -19.84 -4.32 14.25
CA PRO A 198 -20.58 -4.29 15.53
C PRO A 198 -19.68 -4.40 16.77
N SER A 199 -20.14 -3.88 17.90
CA SER A 199 -19.38 -3.79 19.17
C SER A 199 -18.95 -5.13 19.78
N ASN A 200 -19.66 -6.22 19.49
CA ASN A 200 -19.38 -7.56 20.05
C ASN A 200 -18.66 -8.47 19.06
N THR A 201 -18.08 -7.92 17.99
CA THR A 201 -17.39 -8.70 16.97
C THR A 201 -16.11 -9.31 17.54
N THR A 202 -15.93 -10.61 17.35
CA THR A 202 -14.70 -11.36 17.69
C THR A 202 -14.09 -12.06 16.49
N LYS A 203 -14.79 -12.09 15.36
CA LYS A 203 -14.31 -12.63 14.09
C LYS A 203 -14.95 -11.90 12.92
N ILE A 204 -14.15 -11.55 11.93
CA ILE A 204 -14.63 -11.02 10.64
C ILE A 204 -14.26 -12.06 9.58
N ARG A 205 -15.25 -12.59 8.87
CA ARG A 205 -15.05 -13.46 7.72
C ARG A 205 -15.25 -12.67 6.45
N VAL A 206 -14.29 -12.79 5.54
CA VAL A 206 -14.35 -12.16 4.22
C VAL A 206 -14.37 -13.25 3.16
N PHE A 207 -15.38 -13.23 2.31
CA PHE A 207 -15.47 -14.10 1.14
C PHE A 207 -15.00 -13.33 -0.09
N GLY A 208 -13.88 -13.77 -0.68
CA GLY A 208 -13.34 -13.18 -1.90
C GLY A 208 -14.18 -13.49 -3.13
N GLY A 209 -14.83 -14.65 -3.15
CA GLY A 209 -15.85 -15.00 -4.13
C GLY A 209 -16.77 -16.05 -3.56
N TYR A 210 -18.07 -15.83 -3.70
CA TYR A 210 -19.12 -16.71 -3.25
C TYR A 210 -20.06 -17.03 -4.42
N ILE A 211 -20.21 -18.32 -4.72
CA ILE A 211 -21.10 -18.84 -5.75
C ILE A 211 -22.37 -19.33 -5.06
N ASN A 212 -23.50 -18.66 -5.35
CA ASN A 212 -24.79 -19.02 -4.75
C ASN A 212 -25.20 -20.46 -5.08
N THR A 213 -25.90 -21.10 -4.15
CA THR A 213 -26.48 -22.44 -4.27
C THR A 213 -27.31 -22.61 -5.54
N THR A 214 -28.11 -21.64 -5.95
CA THR A 214 -29.05 -21.74 -7.08
C THR A 214 -28.43 -21.67 -8.48
N SER A 215 -27.13 -21.38 -8.59
CA SER A 215 -26.48 -21.21 -9.89
C SER A 215 -26.27 -22.52 -10.65
N SER A 216 -26.41 -22.43 -11.98
CA SER A 216 -25.92 -23.43 -12.93
C SER A 216 -24.41 -23.62 -12.80
N HIS A 217 -23.89 -24.73 -13.35
CA HIS A 217 -22.46 -25.03 -13.35
C HIS A 217 -21.65 -23.90 -13.97
N GLY A 218 -20.44 -23.70 -13.46
CA GLY A 218 -19.50 -22.79 -14.08
C GLY A 218 -18.29 -22.49 -13.21
N SER A 219 -17.38 -21.73 -13.81
CA SER A 219 -16.13 -21.31 -13.17
C SER A 219 -16.20 -19.84 -12.76
N VAL A 220 -15.56 -19.57 -11.63
CA VAL A 220 -15.34 -18.24 -11.08
C VAL A 220 -13.86 -18.10 -10.82
N TYR A 221 -13.32 -16.97 -11.22
CA TYR A 221 -11.94 -16.58 -10.96
C TYR A 221 -11.97 -15.41 -9.99
N VAL A 222 -11.19 -15.49 -8.93
CA VAL A 222 -11.09 -14.46 -7.90
C VAL A 222 -9.65 -13.98 -7.90
N ASP A 223 -9.49 -12.67 -7.99
CA ASP A 223 -8.22 -12.00 -7.81
C ASP A 223 -8.43 -10.77 -6.93
N ASP A 224 -7.34 -10.27 -6.40
CA ASP A 224 -7.27 -8.94 -5.82
C ASP A 224 -8.24 -8.65 -4.67
N VAL A 225 -8.35 -9.57 -3.71
CA VAL A 225 -9.23 -9.39 -2.56
C VAL A 225 -8.61 -8.48 -1.51
N CYS A 226 -9.36 -7.46 -1.12
CA CYS A 226 -8.93 -6.50 -0.10
C CYS A 226 -10.03 -6.22 0.92
N LEU A 227 -9.63 -6.05 2.18
CA LEU A 227 -10.45 -5.48 3.24
C LEU A 227 -9.70 -4.32 3.88
N VAL A 228 -10.27 -3.12 3.87
CA VAL A 228 -9.64 -1.92 4.43
C VAL A 228 -10.59 -1.18 5.37
N GLN A 229 -10.05 -0.35 6.26
CA GLN A 229 -10.85 0.54 7.09
C GLN A 229 -11.25 1.80 6.29
N GLY A 230 -12.52 2.20 6.40
CA GLY A 230 -13.08 3.39 5.75
C GLY A 230 -14.10 3.04 4.66
N SER A 231 -14.57 4.08 3.97
CA SER A 231 -15.55 4.01 2.88
C SER A 231 -14.94 3.94 1.48
N LEU A 232 -13.61 3.97 1.38
CA LEU A 232 -12.91 4.18 0.13
C LEU A 232 -12.92 2.91 -0.75
N PRO A 233 -13.21 3.04 -2.06
CA PRO A 233 -13.14 1.93 -3.00
C PRO A 233 -11.69 1.42 -3.12
N VAL A 234 -11.51 0.11 -2.90
CA VAL A 234 -10.22 -0.48 -2.56
C VAL A 234 -9.29 -0.73 -3.76
N ALA A 235 -9.72 -0.42 -5.00
CA ALA A 235 -8.78 -0.26 -6.13
C ALA A 235 -7.65 0.74 -5.79
N PHE A 236 -7.95 1.70 -4.92
CA PHE A 236 -7.09 2.82 -4.57
C PHE A 236 -5.89 2.44 -3.67
N ALA A 237 -6.03 1.42 -2.80
CA ALA A 237 -4.97 1.09 -1.84
C ALA A 237 -3.72 0.49 -2.51
N ARG A 238 -3.90 -0.28 -3.60
CA ARG A 238 -2.79 -0.88 -4.36
C ARG A 238 -2.07 0.11 -5.27
N ASN A 239 -2.81 0.98 -5.93
CA ASN A 239 -2.20 2.02 -6.75
C ASN A 239 -1.40 2.98 -5.88
N MET A 240 -1.88 3.30 -4.67
CA MET A 240 -1.10 4.16 -3.77
C MET A 240 0.22 3.54 -3.32
N GLU A 241 0.30 2.27 -2.93
CA GLU A 241 1.60 1.66 -2.59
C GLU A 241 2.54 1.60 -3.80
N ARG A 242 2.05 1.19 -4.97
CA ARG A 242 2.87 1.08 -6.19
C ARG A 242 3.32 2.44 -6.73
N GLU A 243 2.43 3.43 -6.76
CA GLU A 243 2.75 4.80 -7.20
C GLU A 243 3.64 5.51 -6.18
N PHE A 244 3.45 5.24 -4.88
CA PHE A 244 4.33 5.76 -3.84
C PHE A 244 5.74 5.18 -3.97
N ASP A 245 5.89 3.87 -4.18
CA ASP A 245 7.18 3.23 -4.39
C ASP A 245 7.87 3.71 -5.68
N ALA A 246 7.10 3.92 -6.75
CA ALA A 246 7.61 4.47 -8.00
C ALA A 246 8.10 5.92 -7.83
N HIS A 247 7.31 6.78 -7.18
CA HIS A 247 7.74 8.15 -6.87
C HIS A 247 8.89 8.20 -5.86
N LEU A 248 8.98 7.26 -4.93
CA LEU A 248 10.13 7.17 -4.03
C LEU A 248 11.40 6.80 -4.79
N ALA A 249 11.33 5.82 -5.69
CA ALA A 249 12.46 5.44 -6.53
C ALA A 249 12.93 6.59 -7.42
N GLU A 250 11.99 7.35 -8.01
CA GLU A 250 12.28 8.53 -8.82
C GLU A 250 12.94 9.64 -8.00
N ASN A 251 12.42 9.95 -6.81
CA ASN A 251 13.01 10.95 -5.92
C ASN A 251 14.41 10.55 -5.44
N VAL A 252 14.62 9.28 -5.05
CA VAL A 252 15.94 8.77 -4.66
C VAL A 252 16.94 8.88 -5.82
N GLN A 253 16.50 8.64 -7.05
CA GLN A 253 17.36 8.80 -8.22
C GLN A 253 17.72 10.28 -8.46
N GLN A 254 16.77 11.20 -8.36
CA GLN A 254 17.05 12.64 -8.46
C GLN A 254 18.06 13.12 -7.41
N PHE A 255 17.99 12.60 -6.17
CA PHE A 255 18.98 12.94 -5.14
C PHE A 255 20.38 12.42 -5.48
N LYS A 256 20.51 11.20 -6.00
CA LYS A 256 21.81 10.68 -6.46
C LYS A 256 22.38 11.53 -7.59
N ASP A 257 21.53 11.95 -8.52
CA ASP A 257 21.96 12.76 -9.65
C ASP A 257 22.41 14.17 -9.20
N GLN A 258 21.74 14.76 -8.19
CA GLN A 258 22.15 16.03 -7.58
C GLN A 258 23.44 15.93 -6.76
N GLU A 259 23.64 14.84 -5.99
CA GLU A 259 24.92 14.61 -5.31
C GLU A 259 26.06 14.46 -6.32
N ILE A 260 25.85 13.73 -7.42
CA ILE A 260 26.84 13.55 -8.48
C ILE A 260 27.22 14.91 -9.09
N LEU A 261 26.26 15.78 -9.38
CA LEU A 261 26.53 17.14 -9.88
C LEU A 261 27.36 17.98 -8.89
N LEU A 262 27.06 17.89 -7.59
CA LEU A 262 27.81 18.60 -6.54
C LEU A 262 29.28 18.13 -6.46
N TRP A 263 29.52 16.83 -6.62
CA TRP A 263 30.87 16.25 -6.67
C TRP A 263 31.61 16.55 -7.98
N MET A 264 30.90 16.78 -9.07
CA MET A 264 31.47 17.14 -10.37
C MET A 264 31.77 18.64 -10.51
N GLY A 265 31.35 19.48 -9.55
CA GLY A 265 31.65 20.91 -9.54
C GLY A 265 30.96 21.69 -10.66
N VAL A 266 29.79 21.23 -11.11
CA VAL A 266 28.95 21.88 -12.13
C VAL A 266 27.74 22.53 -11.48
#